data_AF-A0AAN7VSG3-F1
#
_entry.id   AF-A0AAN7VSG3-F1
#
_cell.length_a   1.000
_cell.length_b   1.000
_cell.length_c   1.000
_cell.angle_alpha   90.00
_cell.angle_beta   90.00
_cell.angle_gamma   90.00
#
_symmetry.space_group_name_H-M   'P 1'
#
loop_
_entity.id
_entity.type
_entity.pdbx_description
1 polymer ?
#
loop_
_entity_poly.entity_id
_entity_poly.type
_entity_poly.pdbx_seq_one_letter_code
_entity_poly.pdbx_strand_id
1 'polypeptide(L)'
;MTNTGNITKAGWLYEANYPQWKERMTALKALKDFDAPPNDFGYDLEVLAISQEITPYFLGRIPDSSRSTTWQFLRVIEEHAHSFPLLMLPPEIRIQIYRHFFDYHNKCRYGGDEGLGLRVYGDGSLEPSAIAPILAVSRDVRREALPVFFSRSTFYVEHEDTSYGELAPALCLWTKGLKTGVRHLHEMRVQPELYLWDYDYLFDGDVVLAFSPQAGLHIHKCDGMADDWAAQLQTHVAEVEASRKALGLQGESIIMAFTTRTELWDFDSGSFAAQGPT
;
A
#
# COMPACT_ATOMS: atom_id res chain seq x y z
N MET A 1 -18.72 -7.27 -12.95
CA MET A 1 -17.66 -8.29 -12.78
C MET A 1 -16.37 -7.55 -12.49
N THR A 2 -15.92 -7.59 -11.24
CA THR A 2 -14.80 -6.79 -10.71
C THR A 2 -13.48 -7.41 -11.14
N ASN A 3 -12.89 -6.81 -12.18
CA ASN A 3 -11.63 -7.21 -12.78
C ASN A 3 -10.47 -6.75 -11.87
N THR A 4 -10.15 -7.52 -10.83
CA THR A 4 -8.96 -7.30 -10.00
C THR A 4 -7.70 -7.75 -10.73
N GLY A 5 -7.37 -7.09 -11.84
CA GLY A 5 -6.19 -7.35 -12.65
C GLY A 5 -5.30 -6.12 -12.67
N ASN A 6 -4.37 -5.99 -11.73
CA ASN A 6 -3.37 -4.91 -11.74
C ASN A 6 -2.02 -5.34 -11.10
N ILE A 7 -1.48 -6.50 -11.50
CA ILE A 7 -0.07 -6.88 -11.25
C ILE A 7 0.70 -7.04 -12.60
N THR A 8 0.13 -6.56 -13.71
CA THR A 8 0.66 -6.81 -15.06
C THR A 8 1.76 -5.87 -15.54
N LYS A 9 2.17 -4.84 -14.77
CA LYS A 9 3.23 -3.93 -15.24
C LYS A 9 4.67 -4.45 -15.07
N ALA A 10 4.88 -5.52 -14.30
CA ALA A 10 6.24 -6.00 -14.00
C ALA A 10 6.68 -7.27 -14.78
N GLY A 11 5.77 -8.01 -15.42
CA GLY A 11 6.16 -9.18 -16.22
C GLY A 11 6.37 -10.47 -15.44
N TRP A 12 5.84 -10.55 -14.23
CA TRP A 12 5.99 -11.73 -13.39
C TRP A 12 4.75 -12.60 -13.59
N LEU A 13 4.93 -13.73 -14.27
CA LEU A 13 3.93 -14.80 -14.35
C LEU A 13 3.99 -15.57 -13.03
N TYR A 14 2.98 -15.40 -12.18
CA TYR A 14 2.79 -16.20 -10.98
C TYR A 14 1.50 -16.99 -11.12
N GLU A 15 1.36 -18.06 -10.35
CA GLU A 15 0.31 -19.07 -10.51
C GLU A 15 -1.12 -18.50 -10.66
N ALA A 16 -1.43 -17.35 -10.05
CA ALA A 16 -2.76 -16.76 -10.12
C ALA A 16 -3.05 -16.00 -11.44
N ASN A 17 -2.04 -15.44 -12.13
CA ASN A 17 -2.25 -14.74 -13.42
C ASN A 17 -1.89 -15.61 -14.63
N TYR A 18 -1.20 -16.72 -14.41
CA TYR A 18 -0.79 -17.66 -15.45
C TYR A 18 -1.97 -18.28 -16.22
N PRO A 19 -3.10 -18.71 -15.59
CA PRO A 19 -4.24 -19.24 -16.34
C PRO A 19 -4.83 -18.24 -17.34
N GLN A 20 -5.00 -16.99 -16.94
CA GLN A 20 -5.55 -15.91 -17.78
C GLN A 20 -4.57 -15.49 -18.88
N TRP A 21 -3.27 -15.48 -18.59
CA TRP A 21 -2.25 -15.27 -19.60
C TRP A 21 -2.24 -16.43 -20.61
N LYS A 22 -2.25 -17.68 -20.13
CA LYS A 22 -2.28 -18.89 -20.95
C LYS A 22 -3.52 -18.95 -21.84
N GLU A 23 -4.69 -18.57 -21.32
CA GLU A 23 -5.93 -18.46 -22.09
C GLU A 23 -5.81 -17.43 -23.22
N ARG A 24 -5.29 -16.23 -22.93
CA ARG A 24 -5.03 -15.20 -23.95
C ARG A 24 -4.04 -15.66 -25.01
N MET A 25 -2.93 -16.29 -24.62
CA MET A 25 -1.96 -16.85 -25.57
C MET A 25 -2.57 -17.99 -26.40
N THR A 26 -3.43 -18.82 -25.81
CA THR A 26 -4.14 -19.88 -26.53
C THR A 26 -5.14 -19.30 -27.52
N ALA A 27 -5.86 -18.25 -27.16
CA ALA A 27 -6.78 -17.55 -28.07
C ALA A 27 -6.02 -16.87 -29.23
N LEU A 28 -4.89 -16.23 -28.95
CA LEU A 28 -3.99 -15.69 -29.97
C LEU A 28 -3.53 -16.79 -30.93
N LYS A 29 -3.17 -17.98 -30.40
CA LYS A 29 -2.81 -19.17 -31.20
C LYS A 29 -3.94 -19.74 -32.03
N ALA A 30 -5.18 -19.62 -31.58
CA ALA A 30 -6.33 -20.09 -32.35
C ALA A 30 -6.73 -19.11 -33.47
N LEU A 31 -6.44 -17.81 -33.30
CA LEU A 31 -6.75 -16.76 -34.28
C LEU A 31 -5.72 -16.63 -35.40
N LYS A 32 -4.54 -17.21 -35.22
CA LYS A 32 -3.36 -17.04 -36.08
C LYS A 32 -2.79 -18.42 -36.40
N ASP A 33 -2.63 -18.74 -37.68
CA ASP A 33 -2.05 -20.01 -38.11
C ASP A 33 -0.52 -19.98 -37.93
N PHE A 34 -0.07 -20.10 -36.67
CA PHE A 34 1.35 -19.99 -36.30
C PHE A 34 2.21 -21.18 -36.74
N ASP A 35 1.60 -22.22 -37.30
CA ASP A 35 2.29 -23.36 -37.92
C ASP A 35 2.58 -23.11 -39.42
N ALA A 36 2.10 -22.00 -39.98
CA ALA A 36 2.46 -21.60 -41.34
C ALA A 36 3.97 -21.26 -41.43
N PRO A 37 4.69 -21.76 -42.45
CA PRO A 37 6.11 -21.45 -42.62
C PRO A 37 6.31 -19.93 -42.77
N PRO A 38 7.46 -19.40 -42.31
CA PRO A 38 7.71 -17.96 -42.34
C PRO A 38 7.56 -17.44 -43.77
N ASN A 39 6.67 -16.49 -43.97
CA ASN A 39 6.66 -15.73 -45.22
C ASN A 39 7.92 -14.86 -45.23
N ASP A 40 8.72 -14.96 -46.29
CA ASP A 40 10.03 -14.30 -46.48
C ASP A 40 10.00 -12.75 -46.45
N PHE A 41 8.88 -12.12 -46.08
CA PHE A 41 8.68 -10.69 -46.17
C PHE A 41 8.47 -10.02 -44.81
N GLY A 42 9.58 -9.55 -44.24
CA GLY A 42 9.62 -8.41 -43.32
C GLY A 42 9.12 -8.70 -41.91
N TYR A 43 9.52 -7.83 -40.98
CA TYR A 43 9.16 -7.86 -39.55
C TYR A 43 7.74 -8.38 -39.33
N ASP A 44 7.67 -9.54 -38.68
CA ASP A 44 6.43 -10.24 -38.42
C ASP A 44 5.56 -9.35 -37.52
N LEU A 45 4.52 -8.72 -38.09
CA LEU A 45 3.59 -7.82 -37.38
C LEU A 45 3.01 -8.50 -36.13
N GLU A 46 3.01 -9.82 -36.13
CA GLU A 46 2.59 -10.70 -35.05
C GLU A 46 3.57 -10.70 -33.88
N VAL A 47 4.88 -10.70 -34.11
CA VAL A 47 5.88 -10.48 -33.05
C VAL A 47 5.66 -9.12 -32.40
N LEU A 48 5.36 -8.08 -33.19
CA LEU A 48 5.09 -6.74 -32.65
C LEU A 48 3.82 -6.73 -31.79
N ALA A 49 2.74 -7.35 -32.26
CA ALA A 49 1.48 -7.46 -31.51
C ALA A 49 1.66 -8.24 -30.20
N ILE A 50 2.34 -9.39 -30.23
CA ILE A 50 2.64 -10.17 -29.03
C ILE A 50 3.57 -9.40 -28.08
N SER A 51 4.54 -8.66 -28.62
CA SER A 51 5.48 -7.83 -27.84
C SER A 51 4.77 -6.71 -27.05
N GLN A 52 3.63 -6.21 -27.54
CA GLN A 52 2.82 -5.21 -26.83
C GLN A 52 2.04 -5.82 -25.65
N GLU A 53 1.74 -7.12 -25.69
CA GLU A 53 1.00 -7.86 -24.67
C GLU A 53 1.90 -8.43 -23.56
N ILE A 54 3.22 -8.41 -23.75
CA ILE A 54 4.21 -8.81 -22.76
C ILE A 54 4.98 -7.61 -22.24
N THR A 55 5.42 -7.66 -20.99
CA THR A 55 6.11 -6.51 -20.39
C THR A 55 7.50 -6.28 -21.02
N PRO A 56 7.98 -5.03 -21.07
CA PRO A 56 9.30 -4.71 -21.61
C PRO A 56 10.45 -5.47 -20.95
N TYR A 57 10.33 -5.79 -19.66
CA TYR A 57 11.36 -6.52 -18.92
C TYR A 57 11.45 -8.00 -19.33
N PHE A 58 10.30 -8.67 -19.51
CA PHE A 58 10.27 -10.03 -20.06
C PHE A 58 10.74 -10.04 -21.52
N LEU A 59 10.28 -9.07 -22.33
CA LEU A 59 10.74 -8.89 -23.71
C LEU A 59 12.26 -8.75 -23.78
N GLY A 60 12.87 -7.93 -22.92
CA GLY A 60 14.32 -7.72 -22.85
C GLY A 60 15.15 -8.96 -22.51
N ARG A 61 14.53 -10.02 -21.98
CA ARG A 61 15.20 -11.32 -21.72
C ARG A 61 15.17 -12.26 -22.94
N ILE A 62 14.32 -11.98 -23.92
CA ILE A 62 14.21 -12.77 -25.14
C ILE A 62 15.28 -12.29 -26.12
N PRO A 63 16.20 -13.16 -26.60
CA PRO A 63 17.21 -12.78 -27.58
C PRO A 63 16.58 -12.16 -28.83
N ASP A 64 17.18 -11.11 -29.39
CA ASP A 64 16.65 -10.47 -30.60
C ASP A 64 16.56 -11.45 -31.79
N SER A 65 17.46 -12.45 -31.85
CA SER A 65 17.43 -13.53 -32.83
C SER A 65 16.18 -14.42 -32.73
N SER A 66 15.52 -14.45 -31.56
CA SER A 66 14.27 -15.21 -31.36
C SER A 66 13.04 -14.36 -31.68
N ARG A 67 13.20 -13.06 -31.96
CA ARG A 67 12.12 -12.15 -32.35
C ARG A 67 11.99 -11.99 -33.86
N SER A 68 12.80 -12.70 -34.65
CA SER A 68 12.76 -12.63 -36.11
C SER A 68 11.58 -13.39 -36.72
N THR A 69 11.00 -14.37 -36.01
CA THR A 69 9.84 -15.12 -36.47
C THR A 69 8.87 -15.35 -35.31
N THR A 70 7.56 -15.31 -35.58
CA THR A 70 6.54 -15.48 -34.55
C THR A 70 6.61 -16.83 -33.85
N TRP A 71 6.88 -17.90 -34.59
CA TRP A 71 7.02 -19.23 -34.00
C TRP A 71 8.20 -19.32 -33.01
N GLN A 72 9.40 -18.84 -33.38
CA GLN A 72 10.54 -18.83 -32.46
C GLN A 72 10.28 -17.95 -31.24
N PHE A 73 9.59 -16.83 -31.46
CA PHE A 73 9.25 -15.89 -30.41
C PHE A 73 8.27 -16.51 -29.40
N LEU A 74 7.18 -17.12 -29.88
CA LEU A 74 6.20 -17.83 -29.06
C LEU A 74 6.83 -18.99 -28.30
N ARG A 75 7.69 -19.79 -28.96
CA ARG A 75 8.39 -20.90 -28.32
C ARG A 75 9.25 -20.42 -27.15
N VAL A 76 10.03 -19.36 -27.35
CA VAL A 76 10.86 -18.80 -26.28
C VAL A 76 10.02 -18.18 -25.17
N ILE A 77 8.92 -17.50 -25.52
CA ILE A 77 7.94 -16.99 -24.55
C ILE A 77 7.42 -18.14 -23.69
N GLU A 78 7.01 -19.27 -24.29
CA GLU A 78 6.49 -20.44 -23.56
C GLU A 78 7.54 -21.13 -22.69
N GLU A 79 8.77 -21.28 -23.20
CA GLU A 79 9.91 -21.82 -22.45
C GLU A 79 10.28 -20.95 -21.24
N HIS A 80 10.01 -19.64 -21.30
CA HIS A 80 10.33 -18.71 -20.22
C HIS A 80 9.10 -18.37 -19.36
N ALA A 81 7.89 -18.64 -19.85
CA ALA A 81 6.62 -18.44 -19.19
C ALA A 81 6.31 -19.62 -18.27
N HIS A 82 7.10 -19.77 -17.22
CA HIS A 82 6.84 -20.74 -16.16
C HIS A 82 6.40 -20.02 -14.90
N SER A 83 5.22 -20.37 -14.40
CA SER A 83 4.83 -20.00 -13.04
C SER A 83 5.83 -20.63 -12.07
N PHE A 84 6.48 -19.83 -11.25
CA PHE A 84 7.24 -20.34 -10.12
C PHE A 84 6.45 -20.07 -8.83
N PRO A 85 6.46 -20.98 -7.85
CA PRO A 85 5.81 -20.72 -6.57
C PRO A 85 6.55 -19.59 -5.87
N LEU A 86 5.84 -18.51 -5.51
CA LEU A 86 6.43 -17.35 -4.84
C LEU A 86 7.28 -17.76 -3.62
N LEU A 87 6.80 -18.75 -2.86
CA LEU A 87 7.46 -19.27 -1.66
C LEU A 87 8.74 -20.09 -1.92
N MET A 88 9.03 -20.47 -3.18
CA MET A 88 10.29 -21.12 -3.54
C MET A 88 11.43 -20.14 -3.79
N LEU A 89 11.15 -18.85 -3.95
CA LEU A 89 12.19 -17.83 -4.02
C LEU A 89 12.87 -17.67 -2.66
N PRO A 90 14.14 -17.23 -2.58
CA PRO A 90 14.75 -16.85 -1.30
C PRO A 90 13.96 -15.74 -0.58
N PRO A 91 13.89 -15.74 0.77
CA PRO A 91 13.14 -14.75 1.54
C PRO A 91 13.48 -13.30 1.17
N GLU A 92 14.76 -13.02 0.88
CA GLU A 92 15.26 -11.70 0.51
C GLU A 92 14.58 -11.20 -0.76
N ILE A 93 14.43 -12.07 -1.76
CA ILE A 93 13.77 -11.75 -3.03
C ILE A 93 12.26 -11.56 -2.80
N ARG A 94 11.63 -12.41 -1.98
CA ARG A 94 10.20 -12.28 -1.64
C ARG A 94 9.91 -10.94 -0.96
N ILE A 95 10.75 -10.53 0.00
CA ILE A 95 10.63 -9.24 0.67
C ILE A 95 10.73 -8.08 -0.34
N GLN A 96 11.66 -8.12 -1.29
CA GLN A 96 11.75 -7.08 -2.33
C GLN A 96 10.50 -7.06 -3.22
N ILE A 97 9.95 -8.22 -3.58
CA ILE A 97 8.69 -8.31 -4.32
C ILE A 97 7.55 -7.67 -3.51
N TYR A 98 7.42 -7.98 -2.22
CA TYR A 98 6.42 -7.36 -1.35
C TYR A 98 6.58 -5.84 -1.29
N ARG A 99 7.82 -5.34 -1.14
CA ARG A 99 8.10 -3.89 -1.12
C ARG A 99 7.63 -3.21 -2.40
N HIS A 100 8.04 -3.73 -3.55
CA HIS A 100 7.63 -3.19 -4.84
C HIS A 100 6.11 -3.27 -5.05
N PHE A 101 5.51 -4.38 -4.62
CA PHE A 101 4.06 -4.55 -4.71
C PHE A 101 3.32 -3.49 -3.89
N PHE A 102 3.69 -3.27 -2.62
CA PHE A 102 3.02 -2.28 -1.77
C PHE A 102 3.29 -0.84 -2.21
N ASP A 103 4.50 -0.53 -2.68
CA ASP A 103 4.81 0.78 -3.26
C ASP A 103 3.92 1.08 -4.47
N TYR A 104 3.76 0.10 -5.34
CA TYR A 104 2.89 0.23 -6.51
C TYR A 104 1.42 0.30 -6.11
N HIS A 105 0.97 -0.55 -5.18
CA HIS A 105 -0.41 -0.58 -4.69
C HIS A 105 -0.82 0.77 -4.08
N ASN A 106 0.04 1.35 -3.24
CA ASN A 106 -0.21 2.64 -2.61
C ASN A 106 -0.21 3.76 -3.68
N LYS A 107 0.77 3.80 -4.60
CA LYS A 107 0.81 4.82 -5.67
C LYS A 107 -0.39 4.80 -6.61
N CYS A 108 -0.81 3.62 -7.06
CA CYS A 108 -1.86 3.51 -8.07
C CYS A 108 -3.26 3.76 -7.54
N ARG A 109 -3.49 3.48 -6.26
CA ARG A 109 -4.81 3.60 -5.65
C ARG A 109 -5.18 5.05 -5.33
N TYR A 110 -4.17 5.83 -4.95
CA TYR A 110 -4.37 7.13 -4.33
C TYR A 110 -4.04 8.31 -5.24
N GLY A 111 -3.78 8.04 -6.53
CA GLY A 111 -3.94 9.03 -7.59
C GLY A 111 -3.13 10.32 -7.44
N GLY A 112 -1.82 10.23 -7.20
CA GLY A 112 -0.94 11.41 -7.21
C GLY A 112 0.20 11.32 -6.20
N ASP A 113 1.12 12.30 -6.24
CA ASP A 113 2.22 12.46 -5.28
C ASP A 113 1.73 12.71 -3.83
N GLU A 114 0.42 12.94 -3.64
CA GLU A 114 -0.18 13.26 -2.33
C GLU A 114 -0.62 12.04 -1.51
N GLY A 115 -0.30 10.82 -1.95
CA GLY A 115 -0.20 9.66 -1.05
C GLY A 115 -1.32 9.51 -0.02
N LEU A 116 -2.59 9.60 -0.45
CA LEU A 116 -3.71 9.18 0.41
C LEU A 116 -3.38 7.76 0.90
N GLY A 117 -3.74 7.42 2.12
CA GLY A 117 -3.35 6.14 2.71
C GLY A 117 -4.56 5.37 3.19
N LEU A 118 -4.29 4.31 3.94
CA LEU A 118 -5.30 3.34 4.33
C LEU A 118 -6.24 3.95 5.37
N ARG A 119 -7.49 4.19 4.99
CA ARG A 119 -8.52 4.70 5.90
C ARG A 119 -8.92 3.64 6.92
N VAL A 120 -8.93 4.04 8.20
CA VAL A 120 -9.49 3.31 9.33
C VAL A 120 -10.82 3.96 9.70
N TYR A 121 -11.91 3.20 9.69
CA TYR A 121 -13.24 3.68 10.04
C TYR A 121 -13.51 3.57 11.55
N GLY A 122 -14.56 4.25 12.01
CA GLY A 122 -14.97 4.27 13.42
C GLY A 122 -15.34 2.92 14.03
N ASP A 123 -15.70 1.93 13.21
CA ASP A 123 -15.91 0.55 13.65
C ASP A 123 -14.60 -0.27 13.78
N GLY A 124 -13.45 0.35 13.49
CA GLY A 124 -12.13 -0.27 13.46
C GLY A 124 -11.87 -1.11 12.21
N SER A 125 -12.75 -1.08 11.22
CA SER A 125 -12.52 -1.72 9.92
C SER A 125 -11.60 -0.86 9.04
N LEU A 126 -10.85 -1.54 8.16
CA LEU A 126 -10.14 -0.88 7.07
C LEU A 126 -11.06 -0.87 5.85
N GLU A 127 -10.92 0.16 5.02
CA GLU A 127 -11.51 0.15 3.68
C GLU A 127 -11.24 -1.19 2.98
N PRO A 128 -12.28 -1.99 2.64
CA PRO A 128 -12.09 -3.38 2.21
C PRO A 128 -11.23 -3.51 0.96
N SER A 129 -11.37 -2.55 0.05
CA SER A 129 -10.54 -2.42 -1.14
C SER A 129 -9.08 -2.20 -0.77
N ALA A 130 -8.77 -1.56 0.37
CA ALA A 130 -7.44 -1.10 0.81
C ALA A 130 -6.56 -2.22 1.39
N ILE A 131 -7.19 -3.36 1.71
CA ILE A 131 -6.45 -4.57 2.03
C ILE A 131 -5.86 -5.12 0.73
N ALA A 132 -4.55 -4.95 0.60
CA ALA A 132 -3.76 -5.50 -0.49
C ALA A 132 -4.07 -6.99 -0.74
N PRO A 133 -4.47 -7.38 -1.97
CA PRO A 133 -4.89 -8.75 -2.30
C PRO A 133 -3.86 -9.83 -1.95
N ILE A 134 -2.57 -9.48 -1.95
CA ILE A 134 -1.49 -10.41 -1.60
C ILE A 134 -1.60 -10.94 -0.16
N LEU A 135 -2.22 -10.19 0.75
CA LEU A 135 -2.46 -10.60 2.13
C LEU A 135 -3.55 -11.68 2.24
N ALA A 136 -4.38 -11.86 1.22
CA ALA A 136 -5.43 -12.88 1.18
C ALA A 136 -4.97 -14.22 0.59
N VAL A 137 -3.79 -14.29 -0.03
CA VAL A 137 -3.34 -15.45 -0.83
C VAL A 137 -3.13 -16.71 0.02
N SER A 138 -2.27 -16.65 1.04
CA SER A 138 -1.99 -17.78 1.93
C SER A 138 -1.48 -17.30 3.29
N ARG A 139 -1.52 -18.19 4.29
CA ARG A 139 -1.03 -17.87 5.64
C ARG A 139 0.46 -17.52 5.66
N ASP A 140 1.28 -18.23 4.88
CA ASP A 140 2.73 -18.00 4.83
C ASP A 140 3.06 -16.68 4.12
N VAL A 141 2.44 -16.43 2.96
CA VAL A 141 2.60 -15.14 2.25
C VAL A 141 2.14 -13.99 3.13
N ARG A 142 0.99 -14.12 3.79
CA ARG A 142 0.50 -13.10 4.74
C ARG A 142 1.50 -12.86 5.86
N ARG A 143 2.06 -13.90 6.48
CA ARG A 143 3.03 -13.77 7.57
C ARG A 143 4.28 -12.99 7.16
N GLU A 144 4.74 -13.15 5.93
CA GLU A 144 5.93 -12.46 5.41
C GLU A 144 5.63 -11.06 4.86
N ALA A 145 4.47 -10.88 4.23
CA ALA A 145 4.09 -9.62 3.59
C ALA A 145 3.51 -8.60 4.59
N LEU A 146 2.86 -9.06 5.66
CA LEU A 146 2.20 -8.18 6.64
C LEU A 146 3.17 -7.17 7.29
N PRO A 147 4.38 -7.55 7.74
CA PRO A 147 5.35 -6.57 8.24
C PRO A 147 5.69 -5.49 7.21
N VAL A 148 5.85 -5.90 5.93
CA VAL A 148 6.20 -4.97 4.85
C VAL A 148 5.03 -4.01 4.58
N PHE A 149 3.80 -4.52 4.56
CA PHE A 149 2.58 -3.73 4.43
C PHE A 149 2.52 -2.63 5.50
N PHE A 150 2.61 -3.01 6.79
CA PHE A 150 2.54 -2.03 7.89
C PHE A 150 3.68 -1.01 7.88
N SER A 151 4.88 -1.42 7.48
CA SER A 151 6.05 -0.53 7.46
C SER A 151 6.07 0.47 6.30
N ARG A 152 5.26 0.24 5.26
CA ARG A 152 5.27 1.04 4.02
C ARG A 152 3.94 1.71 3.71
N SER A 153 2.89 1.34 4.42
CA SER A 153 1.60 1.98 4.30
C SER A 153 1.48 3.08 5.33
N THR A 154 0.99 4.23 4.88
CA THR A 154 0.48 5.28 5.75
C THR A 154 -0.98 4.96 6.05
N PHE A 155 -1.36 5.00 7.33
CA PHE A 155 -2.73 4.79 7.76
C PHE A 155 -3.34 6.14 8.11
N TYR A 156 -4.54 6.40 7.62
CA TYR A 156 -5.29 7.63 7.86
C TYR A 156 -6.50 7.31 8.72
N VAL A 157 -6.80 8.19 9.67
CA VAL A 157 -8.09 8.17 10.34
C VAL A 157 -8.84 9.42 9.92
N GLU A 158 -10.02 9.21 9.34
CA GLU A 158 -10.90 10.28 8.88
C GLU A 158 -12.07 10.48 9.84
N HIS A 159 -12.48 11.74 9.95
CA HIS A 159 -13.43 12.22 10.94
C HIS A 159 -14.90 11.95 10.56
N GLU A 160 -15.24 11.88 9.26
CA GLU A 160 -16.64 11.76 8.81
C GLU A 160 -17.41 10.57 9.44
N ASP A 161 -16.71 9.51 9.86
CA ASP A 161 -17.30 8.27 10.37
C ASP A 161 -17.06 8.00 11.87
N THR A 162 -16.39 8.91 12.59
CA THR A 162 -15.97 8.65 13.97
C THR A 162 -16.11 9.93 14.80
N SER A 163 -17.07 9.96 15.74
CA SER A 163 -17.00 11.00 16.77
C SER A 163 -15.67 10.87 17.50
N TYR A 164 -15.02 11.95 17.93
CA TYR A 164 -13.65 11.88 18.45
C TYR A 164 -13.49 10.96 19.68
N GLY A 165 -14.56 10.77 20.46
CA GLY A 165 -14.63 9.76 21.54
C GLY A 165 -14.56 8.30 21.06
N GLU A 166 -14.77 8.04 19.78
CA GLU A 166 -14.76 6.72 19.13
C GLU A 166 -13.42 6.40 18.45
N LEU A 167 -12.50 7.38 18.30
CA LEU A 167 -11.17 7.16 17.70
C LEU A 167 -10.38 6.07 18.43
N ALA A 168 -10.24 6.20 19.75
CA ALA A 168 -9.51 5.22 20.55
C ALA A 168 -10.17 3.83 20.56
N PRO A 169 -11.50 3.71 20.73
CA PRO A 169 -12.22 2.45 20.50
C PRO A 169 -11.97 1.83 19.12
N ALA A 170 -12.05 2.61 18.03
CA ALA A 170 -11.82 2.16 16.67
C ALA A 170 -10.40 1.60 16.48
N LEU A 171 -9.39 2.34 16.93
CA LEU A 171 -7.99 1.89 16.89
C LEU A 171 -7.76 0.66 17.77
N CYS A 172 -8.39 0.57 18.94
CA CYS A 172 -8.34 -0.61 19.78
C CYS A 172 -8.99 -1.84 19.11
N LEU A 173 -10.10 -1.66 18.39
CA LEU A 173 -10.76 -2.73 17.65
C LEU A 173 -9.91 -3.18 16.46
N TRP A 174 -9.41 -2.23 15.68
CA TRP A 174 -8.53 -2.46 14.55
C TRP A 174 -7.28 -3.27 14.95
N THR A 175 -6.62 -2.87 16.03
CA THR A 175 -5.39 -3.51 16.50
C THR A 175 -5.61 -4.89 17.12
N LYS A 176 -6.79 -5.19 17.67
CA LYS A 176 -7.12 -6.54 18.17
C LYS A 176 -7.01 -7.61 17.09
N GLY A 177 -7.32 -7.28 15.84
CA GLY A 177 -7.21 -8.19 14.70
C GLY A 177 -5.80 -8.31 14.11
N LEU A 178 -4.90 -7.37 14.45
CA LEU A 178 -3.63 -7.16 13.74
C LEU A 178 -2.42 -7.19 14.68
N LYS A 179 -2.55 -7.74 15.89
CA LYS A 179 -1.58 -7.66 17.00
C LYS A 179 -0.11 -7.84 16.60
N THR A 180 0.20 -8.74 15.67
CA THR A 180 1.59 -8.98 15.23
C THR A 180 2.06 -8.07 14.11
N GLY A 181 1.16 -7.41 13.38
CA GLY A 181 1.47 -6.44 12.34
C GLY A 181 1.75 -5.05 12.89
N VAL A 182 1.04 -4.64 13.95
CA VAL A 182 1.11 -3.27 14.53
C VAL A 182 2.52 -2.90 14.99
N ARG A 183 3.34 -3.86 15.47
CA ARG A 183 4.76 -3.62 15.80
C ARG A 183 5.58 -3.05 14.63
N HIS A 184 5.15 -3.33 13.40
CA HIS A 184 5.80 -2.90 12.16
C HIS A 184 5.21 -1.60 11.62
N LEU A 185 4.21 -1.02 12.29
CA LEU A 185 3.65 0.28 11.93
C LEU A 185 4.72 1.36 12.09
N HIS A 186 4.93 2.13 11.03
CA HIS A 186 5.92 3.22 11.03
C HIS A 186 5.29 4.60 11.04
N GLU A 187 4.10 4.76 10.45
CA GLU A 187 3.47 6.06 10.28
C GLU A 187 1.94 5.93 10.33
N MET A 188 1.32 6.86 11.06
CA MET A 188 -0.12 7.05 11.08
C MET A 188 -0.42 8.54 11.04
N ARG A 189 -1.39 8.92 10.23
CA ARG A 189 -1.85 10.29 10.03
C ARG A 189 -3.27 10.43 10.51
N VAL A 190 -3.55 11.56 11.12
CA VAL A 190 -4.90 11.97 11.47
C VAL A 190 -5.13 13.32 10.85
N GLN A 191 -6.17 13.41 10.05
CA GLN A 191 -6.62 14.66 9.45
C GLN A 191 -7.82 15.14 10.26
N PRO A 192 -7.67 16.19 11.07
CA PRO A 192 -8.80 16.78 11.74
C PRO A 192 -9.60 17.63 10.76
N GLU A 193 -10.80 17.18 10.42
CA GLU A 193 -11.71 17.98 9.63
C GLU A 193 -12.42 18.97 10.56
N LEU A 194 -11.95 20.21 10.57
CA LEU A 194 -12.62 21.33 11.23
C LEU A 194 -13.51 22.04 10.23
N TYR A 195 -14.78 21.64 10.17
CA TYR A 195 -15.80 22.35 9.40
C TYR A 195 -16.32 23.55 10.20
N LEU A 196 -16.02 24.77 9.75
CA LEU A 196 -16.92 25.88 10.04
C LEU A 196 -18.15 25.77 9.15
N TRP A 197 -19.31 26.05 9.71
CA TRP A 197 -20.60 25.98 9.01
C TRP A 197 -20.75 27.01 7.88
N ASP A 198 -19.71 27.80 7.59
CA ASP A 198 -19.63 28.73 6.46
C ASP A 198 -18.27 28.57 5.76
N TYR A 199 -18.19 27.61 4.83
CA TYR A 199 -17.30 27.45 3.66
C TYR A 199 -15.76 27.70 3.71
N ASP A 200 -15.17 28.14 4.81
CA ASP A 200 -13.71 28.31 4.93
C ASP A 200 -13.09 27.23 5.83
N TYR A 201 -12.23 26.39 5.25
CA TYR A 201 -11.40 25.42 5.97
C TYR A 201 -10.44 26.17 6.89
N LEU A 202 -10.59 26.00 8.21
CA LEU A 202 -9.71 26.62 9.21
C LEU A 202 -8.35 25.93 9.31
N PHE A 203 -8.28 24.66 8.90
CA PHE A 203 -7.10 23.83 9.02
C PHE A 203 -7.08 22.77 7.92
N ASP A 204 -6.02 22.77 7.12
CA ASP A 204 -5.71 21.75 6.14
C ASP A 204 -4.31 21.21 6.44
N GLY A 205 -4.24 20.16 7.24
CA GLY A 205 -2.97 19.58 7.67
C GLY A 205 -3.12 18.21 8.35
N ASP A 206 -2.17 17.31 8.10
CA ASP A 206 -2.15 15.97 8.71
C ASP A 206 -1.29 15.96 9.97
N VAL A 207 -1.87 15.65 11.13
CA VAL A 207 -1.05 15.33 12.31
C VAL A 207 -0.43 13.95 12.11
N VAL A 208 0.89 13.90 11.94
CA VAL A 208 1.62 12.66 11.66
C VAL A 208 2.32 12.16 12.91
N LEU A 209 1.94 10.98 13.37
CA LEU A 209 2.70 10.20 14.35
C LEU A 209 3.53 9.15 13.63
N ALA A 210 4.84 9.16 13.89
CA ALA A 210 5.79 8.28 13.24
C ALA A 210 6.71 7.60 14.25
N PHE A 211 7.11 6.37 13.94
CA PHE A 211 8.06 5.57 14.69
C PHE A 211 9.18 5.09 13.79
N SER A 212 10.42 5.24 14.26
CA SER A 212 11.57 4.54 13.68
C SER A 212 12.47 3.96 14.77
N PRO A 213 13.21 2.89 14.49
CA PRO A 213 14.19 2.35 15.44
C PRO A 213 15.26 3.36 15.86
N GLN A 214 15.60 4.32 14.99
CA GLN A 214 16.65 5.31 15.22
C GLN A 214 16.15 6.54 15.99
N ALA A 215 14.99 7.07 15.62
CA ALA A 215 14.45 8.31 16.22
C ALA A 215 13.46 8.04 17.37
N GLY A 216 12.91 6.84 17.49
CA GLY A 216 11.80 6.54 18.39
C GLY A 216 10.47 7.08 17.87
N LEU A 217 9.49 7.21 18.77
CA LEU A 217 8.22 7.84 18.49
C LEU A 217 8.39 9.37 18.41
N HIS A 218 7.81 9.98 17.39
CA HIS A 218 7.80 11.43 17.20
C HIS A 218 6.52 11.88 16.50
N ILE A 219 6.26 13.18 16.57
CA ILE A 219 5.13 13.85 15.94
C ILE A 219 5.64 14.95 15.02
N HIS A 220 5.07 15.03 13.82
CA HIS A 220 5.31 16.14 12.92
C HIS A 220 4.25 17.22 13.14
N LYS A 221 4.70 18.45 13.40
CA LYS A 221 3.81 19.61 13.50
C LYS A 221 3.32 19.98 12.10
N CYS A 222 2.03 20.22 11.96
CA CYS A 222 1.41 20.77 10.76
C CYS A 222 1.37 22.29 10.85
N ASP A 223 1.39 22.94 9.68
CA ASP A 223 1.10 24.37 9.60
C ASP A 223 -0.35 24.63 10.06
N GLY A 224 -0.57 25.73 10.79
CA GLY A 224 -1.88 26.07 11.36
C GLY A 224 -2.20 25.44 12.72
N MET A 225 -1.34 24.54 13.23
CA MET A 225 -1.53 23.95 14.56
C MET A 225 -1.26 24.98 15.66
N ALA A 226 -2.24 25.22 16.55
CA ALA A 226 -2.09 26.11 17.70
C ALA A 226 -0.90 25.69 18.58
N ASP A 227 -0.08 26.66 18.99
CA ASP A 227 1.20 26.39 19.65
C ASP A 227 1.06 25.70 21.01
N ASP A 228 0.00 26.01 21.75
CA ASP A 228 -0.31 25.38 23.03
C ASP A 228 -0.72 23.91 22.87
N TRP A 229 -1.55 23.60 21.87
CA TRP A 229 -1.91 22.23 21.53
C TRP A 229 -0.71 21.45 20.98
N ALA A 230 0.13 22.07 20.15
CA ALA A 230 1.39 21.50 19.68
C ALA A 230 2.31 21.13 20.84
N ALA A 231 2.47 22.01 21.83
CA ALA A 231 3.26 21.75 23.02
C ALA A 231 2.67 20.61 23.88
N GLN A 232 1.33 20.54 23.99
CA GLN A 232 0.65 19.45 24.69
C GLN A 232 0.86 18.09 24.01
N LEU A 233 0.72 18.03 22.68
CA LEU A 233 1.00 16.80 21.93
C LEU A 233 2.46 16.37 22.02
N GLN A 234 3.40 17.31 21.93
CA GLN A 234 4.83 17.00 22.08
C GLN A 234 5.14 16.44 23.48
N THR A 235 4.57 17.03 24.52
CA THR A 235 4.72 16.54 25.90
C THR A 235 4.17 15.12 26.03
N HIS A 236 2.97 14.87 25.51
CA HIS A 236 2.34 13.55 25.49
C HIS A 236 3.18 12.51 24.75
N VAL A 237 3.68 12.85 23.56
CA VAL A 237 4.54 11.95 22.77
C VAL A 237 5.82 11.58 23.51
N ALA A 238 6.41 12.52 24.26
CA ALA A 238 7.57 12.24 25.10
C ALA A 238 7.26 11.28 26.26
N GLU A 239 6.09 11.41 26.89
CA GLU A 239 5.61 10.49 27.94
C GLU A 239 5.37 9.08 27.39
N VAL A 240 4.75 8.98 26.20
CA VAL A 240 4.53 7.71 25.50
C VAL A 240 5.86 7.08 25.08
N GLU A 241 6.83 7.87 24.62
CA GLU A 241 8.17 7.39 24.26
C GLU A 241 8.92 6.81 25.47
N ALA A 242 8.78 7.40 26.66
CA ALA A 242 9.33 6.85 27.90
C ALA A 242 8.70 5.48 28.21
N SER A 243 7.37 5.37 28.10
CA SER A 243 6.63 4.10 28.27
C SER A 243 7.01 3.06 27.23
N ARG A 244 7.19 3.48 25.96
CA ARG A 244 7.64 2.63 24.86
C ARG A 244 8.99 1.99 25.18
N LYS A 245 9.97 2.78 25.63
CA LYS A 245 11.30 2.27 26.00
C LYS A 245 11.21 1.25 27.14
N ALA A 246 10.40 1.54 28.16
CA ALA A 246 10.22 0.64 29.30
C ALA A 246 9.55 -0.70 28.91
N LEU A 247 8.60 -0.66 27.97
CA LEU A 247 7.80 -1.81 27.55
C LEU A 247 8.35 -2.52 26.31
N GLY A 248 9.41 -2.00 25.69
CA GLY A 248 10.00 -2.57 24.47
C GLY A 248 9.10 -2.46 23.24
N LEU A 249 8.22 -1.44 23.21
CA LEU A 249 7.24 -1.26 22.13
C LEU A 249 7.90 -0.64 20.88
N GLN A 250 7.30 -0.92 19.72
CA GLN A 250 7.71 -0.41 18.41
C GLN A 250 6.54 0.41 17.85
N GLY A 251 5.98 0.04 16.69
CA GLY A 251 4.82 0.69 16.11
C GLY A 251 3.57 0.70 17.00
N GLU A 252 3.50 -0.17 18.01
CA GLU A 252 2.43 -0.13 19.03
C GLU A 252 2.40 1.20 19.80
N SER A 253 3.53 1.90 19.87
CA SER A 253 3.59 3.21 20.54
C SER A 253 2.81 4.30 19.82
N ILE A 254 2.63 4.20 18.50
CA ILE A 254 1.75 5.10 17.73
C ILE A 254 0.30 4.93 18.21
N ILE A 255 -0.16 3.69 18.33
CA ILE A 255 -1.51 3.38 18.81
C ILE A 255 -1.68 3.83 20.27
N MET A 256 -0.64 3.63 21.10
CA MET A 256 -0.65 4.08 22.48
C MET A 256 -0.83 5.60 22.57
N ALA A 257 -0.16 6.37 21.72
CA ALA A 257 -0.29 7.82 21.70
C ALA A 257 -1.73 8.28 21.42
N PHE A 258 -2.45 7.61 20.52
CA PHE A 258 -3.85 7.90 20.26
C PHE A 258 -4.80 7.48 21.40
N THR A 259 -4.47 6.40 22.11
CA THR A 259 -5.41 5.74 23.03
C THR A 259 -5.24 6.13 24.51
N THR A 260 -4.12 6.73 24.88
CA THR A 260 -3.82 7.04 26.29
C THR A 260 -4.28 8.42 26.75
N ARG A 261 -4.39 9.39 25.83
CA ARG A 261 -4.93 10.73 26.08
C ARG A 261 -5.88 11.13 24.97
N THR A 262 -7.07 10.54 24.99
CA THR A 262 -8.08 10.69 23.93
C THR A 262 -8.54 12.13 23.77
N GLU A 263 -8.50 12.92 24.84
CA GLU A 263 -8.87 14.33 24.85
C GLU A 263 -7.97 15.21 23.98
N LEU A 264 -6.73 14.81 23.73
CA LEU A 264 -5.82 15.55 22.83
C LEU A 264 -6.18 15.38 21.35
N TRP A 265 -7.06 14.42 21.06
CA TRP A 265 -7.57 14.07 19.74
C TRP A 265 -9.06 14.39 19.62
N ASP A 266 -9.62 15.16 20.56
CA ASP A 266 -10.98 15.67 20.54
C ASP A 266 -10.98 17.12 20.05
N PHE A 267 -11.18 17.29 18.76
CA PHE A 267 -11.05 18.57 18.06
C PHE A 267 -12.31 19.44 18.19
N ASP A 268 -13.42 18.87 18.68
CA ASP A 268 -14.68 19.58 18.92
C ASP A 268 -14.70 20.34 20.26
N SER A 269 -13.75 20.04 21.17
CA SER A 269 -13.76 20.52 22.56
C SER A 269 -13.37 22.00 22.77
N GLY A 270 -13.27 22.80 21.70
CA GLY A 270 -13.09 24.26 21.78
C GLY A 270 -11.64 24.73 21.95
N SER A 271 -10.66 23.83 21.88
CA SER A 271 -9.22 24.14 21.91
C SER A 271 -8.71 24.86 20.64
N PHE A 272 -9.48 24.87 19.54
CA PHE A 272 -9.15 25.62 18.32
C PHE A 272 -9.66 27.07 18.31
N ALA A 273 -10.57 27.45 19.22
CA ALA A 273 -11.29 28.72 19.15
C ALA A 273 -10.48 29.95 19.65
N ALA A 274 -9.22 29.78 20.05
CA ALA A 274 -8.44 30.83 20.70
C ALA A 274 -7.26 31.31 19.85
N GLN A 275 -7.50 31.76 18.62
CA GLN A 275 -6.77 32.86 17.97
C GLN A 275 -7.37 33.16 16.58
N GLY A 276 -8.36 34.05 16.55
CA GLY A 276 -8.66 34.79 15.32
C GLY A 276 -7.52 35.77 14.99
N PRO A 277 -7.28 36.08 13.71
CA PRO A 277 -6.26 37.04 13.32
C PRO A 277 -6.60 38.42 13.88
N THR A 278 -5.69 39.01 14.66
CA THR A 278 -5.73 40.42 15.06
C THR A 278 -5.38 41.35 13.91
#